data_AF-A0A961BLH9-F1
#
_entry.id   AF-A0A961BLH9-F1
#
_cell.length_a   1.000
_cell.length_b   1.000
_cell.length_c   1.000
_cell.angle_alpha   90.00
_cell.angle_beta   90.00
_cell.angle_gamma   90.00
#
_symmetry.space_group_name_H-M   'P 1'
#
loop_
_entity.id
_entity.type
_entity.pdbx_description
1 polymer ?
#
loop_
_entity_poly.entity_id
_entity_poly.type
_entity_poly.pdbx_seq_one_letter_code
_entity_poly.pdbx_strand_id
1 'polypeptide(L)'
;MQISLTTRAPYDPPVEFVERKGVGHPDTICDHLAEELARELATEYERHTGAVRHFNVDKAILAAGVVDIGFGGGHHVKPSRLVLVGKASFTKQWKPDPAELAERYKAKLLALLPDATGEAFEVEVWLNQGSSDLEAVIDAEAIAPLAN
;
A
#
# COMPACT_ATOMS: atom_id res chain seq x y z
N MET A 1 -25.11 2.56 28.84
CA MET A 1 -24.28 1.59 28.10
C MET A 1 -23.47 0.81 29.13
N GLN A 2 -23.71 -0.50 29.26
CA GLN A 2 -23.05 -1.34 30.25
C GLN A 2 -21.88 -2.02 29.55
N ILE A 3 -20.67 -1.51 29.77
CA ILE A 3 -19.45 -2.09 29.20
C ILE A 3 -19.04 -3.26 30.11
N SER A 4 -19.05 -4.47 29.56
CA SER A 4 -18.47 -5.63 30.24
C SER A 4 -17.00 -5.78 29.84
N LEU A 5 -16.10 -5.65 30.82
CA LEU A 5 -14.70 -6.02 30.66
C LEU A 5 -14.56 -7.51 30.95
N THR A 6 -14.27 -8.30 29.93
CA THR A 6 -13.90 -9.72 30.08
C THR A 6 -12.39 -9.84 30.04
N THR A 7 -11.81 -10.43 31.09
CA THR A 7 -10.39 -10.82 31.10
C THR A 7 -10.25 -12.24 30.54
N ARG A 8 -9.29 -12.42 29.63
CA ARG A 8 -8.88 -13.74 29.15
C ARG A 8 -7.62 -14.13 29.90
N ALA A 9 -7.48 -15.40 30.30
CA ALA A 9 -6.26 -15.88 30.92
C ALA A 9 -5.05 -15.63 30.00
N PRO A 10 -3.86 -15.33 30.55
CA PRO A 10 -2.66 -15.12 29.75
C PRO A 10 -2.35 -16.34 28.89
N TYR A 11 -1.83 -16.08 27.70
CA TYR A 11 -1.44 -17.12 26.74
C TYR A 11 -0.22 -17.88 27.29
N ASP A 12 -0.40 -19.18 27.56
CA ASP A 12 0.63 -20.07 28.13
C ASP A 12 0.61 -21.43 27.41
N PRO A 13 1.03 -21.48 26.13
CA PRO A 13 1.02 -22.72 25.39
C PRO A 13 2.25 -23.57 25.74
N PRO A 14 2.17 -24.91 25.63
CA PRO A 14 3.34 -25.77 25.73
C PRO A 14 4.36 -25.55 24.58
N VAL A 15 3.94 -24.96 23.45
CA VAL A 15 4.78 -24.63 22.28
C VAL A 15 4.25 -23.36 21.59
N GLU A 16 5.16 -22.48 21.16
CA GLU A 16 4.86 -21.25 20.42
C GLU A 16 5.84 -21.04 19.24
N PHE A 17 5.32 -20.55 18.11
CA PHE A 17 6.12 -20.10 16.96
C PHE A 17 5.73 -18.68 16.59
N VAL A 18 6.73 -17.84 16.33
CA VAL A 18 6.56 -16.45 15.91
C VAL A 18 7.43 -16.20 14.68
N GLU A 19 6.83 -15.61 13.65
CA GLU A 19 7.55 -15.16 12.44
C GLU A 19 7.43 -13.63 12.33
N ARG A 20 8.53 -12.98 11.97
CA ARG A 20 8.56 -11.58 11.58
C ARG A 20 9.27 -11.43 10.25
N LYS A 21 8.60 -10.83 9.28
CA LYS A 21 9.18 -10.44 7.99
C LYS A 21 9.91 -9.11 8.13
N GLY A 22 11.16 -9.08 7.70
CA GLY A 22 12.03 -7.90 7.77
C GLY A 22 11.68 -6.86 6.70
N VAL A 23 12.27 -5.67 6.80
CA VAL A 23 11.97 -4.54 5.88
C VAL A 23 12.27 -4.83 4.41
N GLY A 24 13.22 -5.72 4.12
CA GLY A 24 13.55 -6.15 2.75
C GLY A 24 12.71 -7.32 2.24
N HIS A 25 11.79 -7.86 3.05
CA HIS A 25 10.91 -8.94 2.62
C HIS A 25 9.87 -8.39 1.62
N PRO A 26 9.64 -9.06 0.46
CA PRO A 26 8.69 -8.59 -0.56
C PRO A 26 7.31 -8.22 -0.01
N ASP A 27 6.73 -9.06 0.85
CA ASP A 27 5.43 -8.78 1.48
C ASP A 27 5.48 -7.52 2.35
N THR A 28 6.51 -7.34 3.17
CA THR A 28 6.64 -6.15 4.02
C THR A 28 6.84 -4.88 3.20
N ILE A 29 7.55 -4.96 2.06
CA ILE A 29 7.67 -3.85 1.10
C ILE A 29 6.30 -3.51 0.51
N CYS A 30 5.53 -4.53 0.10
CA CYS A 30 4.19 -4.36 -0.45
C CYS A 30 3.25 -3.69 0.56
N ASP A 31 3.21 -4.21 1.80
CA ASP A 31 2.39 -3.67 2.89
C ASP A 31 2.76 -2.20 3.17
N HIS A 32 4.07 -1.91 3.27
CA HIS A 32 4.55 -0.57 3.57
C HIS A 32 4.20 0.44 2.47
N LEU A 33 4.41 0.09 1.20
CA LEU A 33 4.14 0.99 0.09
C LEU A 33 2.64 1.14 -0.19
N ALA A 34 1.84 0.11 0.05
CA ALA A 34 0.38 0.20 0.00
C ALA A 34 -0.16 1.16 1.06
N GLU A 35 0.33 1.07 2.31
CA GLU A 35 -0.04 1.97 3.40
C GLU A 35 0.41 3.42 3.14
N GLU A 36 1.63 3.61 2.64
CA GLU A 36 2.10 4.94 2.22
C GLU A 36 1.19 5.55 1.13
N LEU A 37 0.73 4.74 0.17
CA LEU A 37 -0.21 5.19 -0.86
C LEU A 37 -1.57 5.56 -0.27
N ALA A 38 -2.07 4.79 0.69
CA ALA A 38 -3.30 5.11 1.40
C ALA A 38 -3.20 6.47 2.10
N ARG A 39 -2.09 6.73 2.81
CA ARG A 39 -1.84 8.00 3.51
C ARG A 39 -1.71 9.19 2.55
N GLU A 40 -1.01 9.00 1.42
CA GLU A 40 -0.86 10.02 0.39
C GLU A 40 -2.20 10.38 -0.25
N LEU A 41 -3.00 9.37 -0.63
CA LEU A 41 -4.35 9.59 -1.16
C LEU A 41 -5.24 10.34 -0.17
N ALA A 42 -5.26 9.94 1.11
CA ALA A 42 -6.05 10.64 2.13
C ALA A 42 -5.66 12.12 2.23
N THR A 43 -4.36 12.42 2.28
CA THR A 43 -3.84 13.78 2.39
C THR A 43 -4.20 14.63 1.16
N GLU A 44 -4.06 14.06 -0.04
CA GLU A 44 -4.39 14.75 -1.28
C GLU A 44 -5.90 14.99 -1.43
N TYR A 45 -6.74 14.03 -1.00
CA TYR A 45 -8.19 14.21 -0.96
C TYR A 45 -8.62 15.31 0.01
N GLU A 46 -8.05 15.35 1.22
CA GLU A 46 -8.31 16.43 2.17
C GLU A 46 -7.90 17.79 1.59
N ARG A 47 -6.71 17.86 0.98
CA ARG A 47 -6.17 19.09 0.39
C ARG A 47 -7.02 19.62 -0.77
N HIS A 48 -7.53 18.75 -1.63
CA HIS A 48 -8.23 19.14 -2.85
C HIS A 48 -9.75 19.17 -2.73
N THR A 49 -10.32 18.31 -1.89
CA THR A 49 -11.77 18.10 -1.81
C THR A 49 -12.37 18.46 -0.46
N GLY A 50 -11.52 18.82 0.52
CA GLY A 50 -11.91 19.21 1.87
C GLY A 50 -12.29 18.04 2.79
N ALA A 51 -12.22 16.81 2.30
CA ALA A 51 -12.48 15.59 3.05
C ALA A 51 -11.77 14.40 2.40
N VAL A 52 -11.52 13.35 3.17
CA VAL A 52 -11.09 12.07 2.62
C VAL A 52 -12.22 11.49 1.76
N ARG A 53 -11.89 10.97 0.57
CA ARG A 53 -12.82 10.28 -0.33
C ARG A 53 -12.55 8.78 -0.32
N HIS A 54 -13.48 8.00 -0.85
CA HIS A 54 -13.34 6.56 -0.91
C HIS A 54 -12.11 6.14 -1.73
N PHE A 55 -11.24 5.35 -1.12
CA PHE A 55 -10.17 4.62 -1.78
C PHE A 55 -9.86 3.33 -1.02
N ASN A 56 -9.38 2.31 -1.73
CA ASN A 56 -8.82 1.10 -1.18
C ASN A 56 -7.63 0.69 -2.04
N VAL A 57 -6.43 0.72 -1.47
CA VAL A 57 -5.16 0.44 -2.15
C VAL A 57 -4.37 -0.67 -1.44
N ASP A 58 -5.10 -1.66 -0.94
CA ASP A 58 -4.64 -2.80 -0.15
C ASP A 58 -3.96 -3.91 -0.97
N LYS A 59 -3.78 -3.70 -2.28
CA LYS A 59 -3.29 -4.73 -3.20
C LYS A 59 -1.98 -4.27 -3.80
N ALA A 60 -0.94 -5.03 -3.54
CA ALA A 60 0.38 -4.81 -4.12
C ALA A 60 0.99 -6.14 -4.51
N ILE A 61 1.73 -6.15 -5.62
CA ILE A 61 2.49 -7.31 -6.08
C ILE A 61 3.92 -6.85 -6.36
N LEU A 62 4.89 -7.49 -5.72
CA LEU A 62 6.30 -7.39 -6.09
C LEU A 62 6.73 -8.68 -6.80
N ALA A 63 6.67 -8.65 -8.13
CA ALA A 63 7.11 -9.76 -8.97
C ALA A 63 8.64 -9.75 -9.11
N ALA A 64 9.29 -10.81 -8.67
CA ALA A 64 10.75 -10.93 -8.74
C ALA A 64 11.25 -10.95 -10.18
N GLY A 65 12.32 -10.20 -10.42
CA GLY A 65 13.12 -10.24 -11.63
C GLY A 65 14.08 -11.42 -11.66
N VAL A 66 15.15 -11.29 -12.44
CA VAL A 66 16.24 -12.26 -12.52
C VAL A 66 17.54 -11.52 -12.24
N VAL A 67 18.36 -12.07 -11.36
CA VAL A 67 19.65 -11.51 -10.97
C VAL A 67 20.77 -12.50 -11.27
N ASP A 68 21.90 -12.00 -11.76
CA ASP A 68 23.14 -12.74 -11.87
C ASP A 68 24.12 -12.17 -10.82
N ILE A 69 24.46 -12.99 -9.82
CA ILE A 69 25.16 -12.57 -8.61
C ILE A 69 26.36 -13.46 -8.34
N GLY A 70 27.44 -12.84 -7.86
CA GLY A 70 28.65 -13.51 -7.42
C GLY A 70 29.35 -12.75 -6.30
N PHE A 71 30.52 -13.22 -5.88
CA PHE A 71 31.33 -12.46 -4.94
C PHE A 71 31.80 -11.14 -5.57
N GLY A 72 31.65 -10.03 -4.84
CA GLY A 72 32.05 -8.70 -5.31
C GLY A 72 30.96 -7.93 -6.07
N GLY A 73 29.78 -8.53 -6.32
CA GLY A 73 28.63 -7.82 -6.88
C GLY A 73 27.76 -8.70 -7.78
N GLY A 74 26.87 -8.04 -8.51
CA GLY A 74 25.95 -8.68 -9.44
C GLY A 74 25.16 -7.63 -10.21
N HIS A 75 24.30 -8.08 -11.10
CA HIS A 75 23.42 -7.21 -11.87
C HIS A 75 22.05 -7.84 -12.09
N HIS A 76 21.06 -6.99 -12.34
CA HIS A 76 19.74 -7.44 -12.76
C HIS A 76 19.78 -7.80 -14.25
N VAL A 77 19.52 -9.08 -14.55
CA VAL A 77 19.29 -9.57 -15.92
C VAL A 77 17.89 -9.21 -16.39
N LYS A 78 16.93 -9.23 -15.46
CA LYS A 78 15.54 -8.79 -15.66
C LYS A 78 15.10 -7.97 -14.45
N PRO A 79 14.50 -6.78 -14.64
CA PRO A 79 14.02 -5.98 -13.53
C PRO A 79 12.91 -6.71 -12.76
N SER A 80 12.86 -6.46 -11.46
CA SER A 80 11.69 -6.78 -10.64
C SER A 80 10.60 -5.75 -10.91
N ARG A 81 9.33 -6.13 -10.73
CA ARG A 81 8.20 -5.23 -10.97
C ARG A 81 7.33 -5.11 -9.74
N LEU A 82 7.14 -3.88 -9.26
CA LEU A 82 6.14 -3.53 -8.26
C LEU A 82 4.88 -3.03 -8.97
N VAL A 83 3.72 -3.55 -8.60
CA VAL A 83 2.43 -3.03 -9.05
C VAL A 83 1.59 -2.72 -7.81
N LEU A 84 1.24 -1.46 -7.63
CA LEU A 84 0.27 -1.02 -6.62
C LEU A 84 -1.11 -0.90 -7.28
N VAL A 85 -2.11 -1.55 -6.70
CA VAL A 85 -3.44 -1.69 -7.30
C VAL A 85 -4.50 -1.24 -6.32
N GLY A 86 -5.51 -0.54 -6.81
CA GLY A 86 -6.63 -0.17 -5.96
C GLY A 86 -7.77 0.56 -6.65
N LYS A 87 -8.67 1.02 -5.79
CA LYS A 87 -9.78 1.90 -6.13
C LYS A 87 -9.54 3.27 -5.51
N ALA A 88 -9.89 4.32 -6.24
CA ALA A 88 -9.81 5.70 -5.77
C ALA A 88 -10.92 6.51 -6.45
N SER A 89 -11.63 7.34 -5.69
CA SER A 89 -12.67 8.21 -6.25
C SER A 89 -12.07 9.29 -7.15
N PHE A 90 -12.48 9.34 -8.42
CA PHE A 90 -12.12 10.45 -9.30
C PHE A 90 -13.22 11.50 -9.21
N THR A 91 -12.89 12.59 -8.51
CA THR A 91 -13.81 13.70 -8.30
C THR A 91 -13.64 14.75 -9.40
N LYS A 92 -14.54 15.74 -9.45
CA LYS A 92 -14.36 16.90 -10.34
C LYS A 92 -13.17 17.77 -9.93
N GLN A 93 -12.85 17.79 -8.64
CA GLN A 93 -11.82 18.61 -8.03
C GLN A 93 -10.44 17.98 -8.20
N TRP A 94 -10.36 16.66 -8.06
CA TRP A 94 -9.10 15.93 -8.09
C TRP A 94 -9.28 14.44 -8.38
N LYS A 95 -8.27 13.89 -9.04
CA LYS A 95 -8.04 12.47 -9.23
C LYS A 95 -6.52 12.21 -9.20
N PRO A 96 -6.07 11.04 -8.73
CA PRO A 96 -4.65 10.69 -8.77
C PRO A 96 -4.16 10.54 -10.22
N ASP A 97 -2.90 10.90 -10.46
CA ASP A 97 -2.18 10.59 -11.69
C ASP A 97 -1.33 9.32 -11.47
N PRO A 98 -1.70 8.19 -12.09
CA PRO A 98 -0.96 6.95 -11.89
C PRO A 98 0.50 6.98 -12.37
N ALA A 99 0.82 7.77 -13.40
CA ALA A 99 2.19 7.87 -13.91
C ALA A 99 3.07 8.67 -12.96
N GLU A 100 2.56 9.77 -12.40
CA GLU A 100 3.28 10.56 -11.40
C GLU A 100 3.51 9.75 -10.11
N LEU A 101 2.49 9.00 -9.68
CA LEU A 101 2.61 8.08 -8.55
C LEU A 101 3.64 6.98 -8.82
N ALA A 102 3.65 6.36 -10.00
CA ALA A 102 4.61 5.31 -10.33
C ALA A 102 6.07 5.78 -10.16
N GLU A 103 6.41 6.97 -10.66
CA GLU A 103 7.74 7.56 -10.48
C GLU A 103 8.06 7.86 -9.00
N ARG A 104 7.10 8.41 -8.26
CA ARG A 104 7.27 8.71 -6.83
C ARG A 104 7.48 7.45 -6.01
N TYR A 105 6.73 6.39 -6.30
CA TYR A 105 6.82 5.12 -5.59
C TYR A 105 8.06 4.30 -5.99
N LYS A 106 8.59 4.49 -7.20
CA LYS A 106 9.92 4.01 -7.55
C LYS A 106 11.00 4.63 -6.67
N ALA A 107 10.96 5.94 -6.44
CA ALA A 107 11.90 6.59 -5.53
C ALA A 107 11.77 6.09 -4.09
N LYS A 108 10.52 5.92 -3.60
CA LYS A 108 10.27 5.34 -2.26
C LYS A 108 10.78 3.90 -2.14
N LEU A 109 10.57 3.06 -3.15
CA LEU A 109 11.08 1.67 -3.18
C LEU A 109 12.61 1.63 -3.09
N LEU A 110 13.31 2.46 -3.88
CA LEU A 110 14.78 2.51 -3.85
C LEU A 110 15.31 3.03 -2.51
N ALA A 111 14.57 3.89 -1.81
CA ALA A 111 14.94 4.32 -0.46
C ALA A 111 14.87 3.17 0.59
N LEU A 112 14.00 2.17 0.37
CA LEU A 112 13.93 0.96 1.20
C LEU A 112 15.05 -0.04 0.88
N LEU A 113 15.61 0.03 -0.33
CA LEU A 113 16.60 -0.89 -0.87
C LEU A 113 17.85 -0.12 -1.29
N PRO A 114 18.71 0.30 -0.34
CA PRO A 114 19.81 1.24 -0.60
C PRO A 114 20.85 0.71 -1.59
N ASP A 115 20.99 -0.61 -1.71
CA ASP A 115 21.92 -1.25 -2.65
C ASP A 115 21.28 -1.50 -4.04
N ALA A 116 19.99 -1.20 -4.22
CA ALA A 116 19.31 -1.34 -5.50
C ALA A 116 19.64 -0.19 -6.45
N THR A 117 19.79 -0.50 -7.74
CA THR A 117 19.89 0.50 -8.80
C THR A 117 18.50 0.83 -9.35
N GLY A 118 18.33 2.03 -9.91
CA GLY A 118 17.04 2.43 -10.49
C GLY A 118 16.58 1.54 -11.66
N GLU A 119 17.50 0.91 -12.37
CA GLU A 119 17.21 -0.01 -13.48
C GLU A 119 16.74 -1.39 -13.01
N ALA A 120 17.00 -1.74 -11.75
CA ALA A 120 16.62 -3.02 -11.17
C ALA A 120 15.10 -3.17 -10.96
N PHE A 121 14.36 -2.06 -10.97
CA PHE A 121 12.94 -2.04 -10.61
C PHE A 121 12.09 -1.21 -11.58
N GLU A 122 10.96 -1.79 -11.96
CA GLU A 122 9.85 -1.13 -12.62
C GLU A 122 8.70 -0.97 -11.61
N VAL A 123 8.00 0.17 -11.65
CA VAL A 123 6.85 0.44 -10.79
C VAL A 123 5.67 0.85 -11.65
N GLU A 124 4.52 0.24 -11.37
CA GLU A 124 3.24 0.59 -11.96
C GLU A 124 2.22 0.88 -10.85
N VAL A 125 1.31 1.81 -11.12
CA VAL A 125 0.18 2.13 -10.24
C VAL A 125 -1.11 2.00 -11.03
N TRP A 126 -2.01 1.14 -10.59
CA TRP A 126 -3.28 0.84 -11.26
C TRP A 126 -4.44 1.25 -10.35
N LEU A 127 -4.86 2.50 -10.47
CA LEU A 127 -6.01 3.05 -9.75
C LEU A 127 -7.20 3.22 -10.70
N ASN A 128 -8.34 2.70 -10.28
CA ASN A 128 -9.61 2.82 -11.00
C ASN A 128 -10.68 3.45 -10.11
N GLN A 129 -11.72 4.04 -10.72
CA GLN A 129 -12.88 4.53 -9.99
C GLN A 129 -13.47 3.44 -9.08
N GLY A 130 -13.85 3.84 -7.86
CA GLY A 130 -14.67 3.03 -6.97
C GLY A 130 -16.03 2.70 -7.57
N SER A 131 -16.71 1.68 -7.06
CA SER A 131 -18.08 1.43 -7.49
C SER A 131 -19.04 2.41 -6.79
N SER A 132 -20.08 2.84 -7.49
CA SER A 132 -20.97 3.90 -7.01
C SER A 132 -21.72 3.53 -5.72
N ASP A 133 -21.96 2.24 -5.50
CA ASP A 133 -22.57 1.69 -4.29
C ASP A 133 -21.65 1.82 -3.07
N LEU A 134 -20.36 1.51 -3.22
CA LEU A 134 -19.37 1.66 -2.13
C LEU A 134 -19.03 3.12 -1.84
N GLU A 135 -18.96 3.96 -2.87
CA GLU A 135 -18.75 5.40 -2.69
C GLU A 135 -19.90 6.03 -1.90
N ALA A 136 -21.14 5.64 -2.19
CA ALA A 136 -22.32 6.13 -1.48
C ALA A 136 -22.34 5.78 0.02
N VAL A 137 -21.70 4.68 0.43
CA VAL A 137 -21.57 4.31 1.85
C VAL A 137 -20.63 5.27 2.58
N ILE A 138 -19.54 5.69 1.93
CA ILE A 138 -18.56 6.60 2.51
C ILE A 138 -19.05 8.05 2.50
N ASP A 139 -19.74 8.48 1.44
CA ASP A 139 -20.29 9.83 1.33
C ASP A 139 -21.65 9.98 2.06
N ALA A 140 -22.15 8.93 2.73
CA ALA A 140 -23.38 9.00 3.49
C ALA A 140 -23.26 10.02 4.64
N GLU A 141 -24.21 10.95 4.73
CA GLU A 141 -24.31 11.90 5.86
C GLU A 141 -24.72 11.16 7.14
N ALA A 142 -23.73 10.61 7.84
CA ALA A 142 -23.87 9.96 9.13
C ALA A 142 -23.00 10.66 10.18
N ILE A 143 -23.39 10.56 11.45
CA ILE A 143 -22.62 11.13 12.58
C ILE A 143 -21.24 10.47 12.73
N ALA A 144 -21.11 9.23 12.25
CA ALA A 144 -19.87 8.46 12.17
C ALA A 144 -19.81 7.72 10.83
N PRO A 145 -18.60 7.44 10.30
CA PRO A 145 -18.45 6.68 9.05
C PRO A 145 -19.14 5.32 9.14
N LEU A 146 -19.83 4.94 8.06
CA LEU A 146 -20.36 3.59 7.90
C LEU A 146 -19.23 2.62 7.54
N ALA A 147 -19.38 1.36 7.94
CA ALA A 147 -18.45 0.31 7.54
C ALA A 147 -18.59 0.02 6.04
N ASN A 148 -17.45 -0.07 5.34
CA ASN A 148 -17.36 -0.47 3.94
C ASN A 148 -17.25 -1.99 3.77
#